data_AF-A0A2D9C526-F1
#
_entry.id   AF-A0A2D9C526-F1
#
_cell.length_a   1.000
_cell.length_b   1.000
_cell.length_c   1.000
_cell.angle_alpha   90.00
_cell.angle_beta   90.00
_cell.angle_gamma   90.00
#
_symmetry.space_group_name_H-M   'P 1'
#
loop_
_entity.id
_entity.type
_entity.pdbx_description
1 polymer ?
#
loop_
_entity_poly.entity_id
_entity_poly.type
_entity_poly.pdbx_seq_one_letter_code
_entity_poly.pdbx_strand_id
1 'polypeptide(L)' 'MTMPLMQQRHFEYLADKVAPLLPWPTAILTMADDLAATNPRFKKQKFIERATAAWEAAHQPQDLNDDIPY' A
#
# COMPACT_ATOMS: atom_id res chain seq x y z
N MET A 1 17.33 -21.15 7.61
CA MET A 1 17.62 -19.77 7.15
C MET A 1 16.73 -18.82 7.93
N THR A 2 17.28 -18.07 8.86
CA THR A 2 16.52 -17.06 9.62
C THR A 2 16.33 -15.86 8.70
N MET A 3 15.10 -15.51 8.33
CA MET A 3 14.85 -14.28 7.57
C MET A 3 15.33 -13.09 8.41
N PRO A 4 16.09 -12.15 7.84
CA PRO A 4 16.49 -10.94 8.55
C PRO A 4 15.23 -10.20 9.02
N LEU A 5 15.20 -9.85 10.31
CA LEU A 5 14.05 -9.18 10.92
C LEU A 5 13.83 -7.83 10.22
N MET A 6 12.71 -7.69 9.51
CA MET A 6 12.36 -6.42 8.89
C MET A 6 12.16 -5.34 9.96
N GLN A 7 12.83 -4.22 9.77
CA GLN A 7 12.75 -3.07 10.66
C GLN A 7 11.59 -2.16 10.26
N GLN A 8 11.10 -1.35 11.20
CA GLN A 8 9.99 -0.43 10.97
C GLN A 8 10.17 0.45 9.71
N ARG A 9 11.37 0.99 9.52
CA ARG A 9 11.74 1.80 8.34
C ARG A 9 11.51 1.11 7.00
N HIS A 10 11.59 -0.22 6.95
CA HIS A 10 11.35 -0.96 5.71
C HIS A 10 9.86 -0.99 5.38
N PHE A 11 9.00 -1.16 6.40
CA PHE A 11 7.55 -1.08 6.20
C PHE A 11 7.11 0.33 5.79
N GLU A 12 7.72 1.37 6.35
CA GLU A 12 7.47 2.76 5.96
C GLU A 12 7.89 3.01 4.51
N TYR A 13 9.06 2.52 4.12
CA TYR A 13 9.51 2.59 2.72
C TYR A 13 8.54 1.87 1.77
N LEU A 14 8.09 0.66 2.12
CA LEU A 14 7.13 -0.09 1.32
C LEU A 14 5.80 0.67 1.19
N ALA A 15 5.30 1.25 2.28
CA ALA A 15 4.06 2.02 2.25
C ALA A 15 4.18 3.30 1.42
N ASP A 16 5.29 4.03 1.53
CA ASP A 16 5.41 5.36 0.90
C ASP A 16 5.96 5.32 -0.53
N LYS A 17 6.74 4.29 -0.88
CA LYS A 17 7.48 4.23 -2.16
C LYS A 17 7.06 3.08 -3.04
N VAL A 18 6.58 1.98 -2.47
CA VAL A 18 6.17 0.79 -3.26
C VAL A 18 4.66 0.75 -3.44
N ALA A 19 3.87 1.05 -2.40
CA ALA A 19 2.43 1.03 -2.52
C ALA A 19 1.89 1.95 -3.63
N PRO A 20 2.40 3.18 -3.84
CA PRO A 20 1.95 4.05 -4.95
C PRO A 20 2.27 3.53 -6.34
N LEU A 21 3.10 2.49 -6.47
CA LEU A 21 3.43 1.87 -7.76
C LEU A 21 2.52 0.68 -8.06
N LEU A 22 1.69 0.27 -7.10
CA LEU A 22 0.77 -0.84 -7.30
C LEU A 22 -0.38 -0.43 -8.22
N PRO A 23 -0.83 -1.33 -9.10
CA PRO A 23 -1.92 -1.03 -10.01
C PRO A 23 -3.27 -0.86 -9.29
N TRP A 24 -3.44 -1.49 -8.12
CA TRP A 24 -4.70 -1.50 -7.37
C TRP A 24 -4.44 -1.47 -5.86
N PRO A 25 -5.31 -0.83 -5.07
CA PRO A 25 -5.17 -0.78 -3.62
C PRO A 25 -5.38 -2.14 -2.95
N THR A 26 -6.09 -3.07 -3.58
CA THR A 26 -6.28 -4.44 -3.06
C THR A 26 -4.97 -5.22 -2.94
N ALA A 27 -3.96 -4.93 -3.77
CA ALA A 27 -2.65 -5.54 -3.66
C ALA A 27 -1.91 -5.14 -2.36
N ILE A 28 -2.25 -3.98 -1.78
CA ILE A 28 -1.73 -3.55 -0.47
C ILE A 28 -2.19 -4.49 0.64
N LEU A 29 -3.42 -5.01 0.55
CA LEU A 29 -3.96 -5.94 1.55
C LEU A 29 -3.17 -7.25 1.55
N THR A 30 -2.94 -7.83 0.37
CA THR A 30 -2.15 -9.05 0.21
C THR A 30 -0.73 -8.85 0.72
N MET A 31 -0.08 -7.74 0.34
CA MET A 31 1.25 -7.39 0.85
C MET A 31 1.25 -7.26 2.38
N ALA A 32 0.23 -6.64 2.97
CA ALA A 32 0.13 -6.47 4.41
C ALA A 32 -0.08 -7.81 5.15
N ASP A 33 -0.81 -8.76 4.55
CA ASP A 33 -0.96 -10.12 5.06
C ASP A 33 0.37 -10.88 5.09
N ASP A 34 1.14 -10.82 4.01
CA ASP A 34 2.46 -11.45 3.93
C ASP A 34 3.44 -10.86 4.96
N LEU A 35 3.44 -9.54 5.11
CA LEU A 35 4.27 -8.86 6.11
C LEU A 35 3.87 -9.24 7.54
N ALA A 36 2.58 -9.39 7.82
CA ALA A 36 2.08 -9.85 9.12
C ALA A 36 2.48 -11.30 9.41
N ALA A 37 2.50 -12.17 8.40
CA ALA A 37 2.94 -13.56 8.54
C ALA A 37 4.43 -13.66 8.93
N THR A 38 5.27 -12.73 8.45
CA THR A 38 6.70 -12.71 8.79
C THR A 38 7.01 -12.11 10.15
N ASN A 39 6.18 -11.21 10.67
CA ASN A 39 6.44 -10.49 11.92
C ASN A 39 5.15 -10.28 12.73
N PRO A 40 4.94 -11.01 13.84
CA PRO A 40 3.76 -10.84 14.70
C PRO A 40 3.63 -9.45 15.33
N ARG A 41 4.72 -8.67 15.39
CA ARG A 41 4.73 -7.30 15.92
C ARG A 41 4.39 -6.26 14.86
N PHE A 42 4.30 -6.66 13.59
CA PHE A 42 3.93 -5.79 12.49
C PHE A 42 2.53 -5.21 12.72
N LYS A 43 2.42 -3.89 12.57
CA LYS A 43 1.15 -3.17 12.74
C LYS A 43 0.42 -3.12 11.40
N LYS A 44 -0.16 -4.27 11.00
CA LYS A 44 -0.87 -4.46 9.72
C LYS A 44 -1.81 -3.31 9.39
N GLN A 45 -2.69 -2.95 10.33
CA GLN A 45 -3.69 -1.90 10.13
C GLN A 45 -3.06 -0.54 9.82
N LYS A 46 -2.04 -0.12 10.60
CA LYS A 46 -1.33 1.14 10.37
C LYS A 46 -0.61 1.18 9.03
N PHE A 47 -0.08 0.04 8.58
CA PHE A 47 0.56 -0.08 7.27
C PHE A 47 -0.46 0.08 6.13
N ILE A 48 -1.60 -0.60 6.22
CA ILE A 48 -2.67 -0.52 5.20
C ILE A 48 -3.16 0.92 5.07
N GLU A 49 -3.46 1.59 6.19
CA GLU A 49 -3.91 2.99 6.19
C GLU A 49 -2.90 3.91 5.50
N ARG A 50 -1.62 3.79 5.85
CA ARG A 50 -0.54 4.61 5.26
C ARG A 50 -0.34 4.32 3.77
N ALA A 51 -0.25 3.05 3.41
CA ALA A 51 -0.02 2.62 2.04
C ALA A 51 -1.20 2.99 1.12
N THR A 52 -2.43 2.86 1.61
CA THR A 52 -3.64 3.23 0.85
C THR A 52 -3.69 4.74 0.63
N ALA A 53 -3.43 5.54 1.67
CA ALA A 53 -3.37 7.00 1.53
C ALA A 53 -2.29 7.45 0.53
N ALA A 54 -1.11 6.79 0.54
CA ALA A 54 -0.05 7.07 -0.42
C ALA A 54 -0.45 6.68 -1.86
N TRP A 55 -1.17 5.57 -2.03
CA TRP A 55 -1.70 5.13 -3.32
C TRP A 55 -2.76 6.10 -3.85
N GLU A 56 -3.71 6.51 -3.02
CA GLU A 56 -4.76 7.47 -3.38
C GLU A 56 -4.18 8.84 -3.78
N ALA A 57 -3.16 9.31 -3.05
CA ALA A 57 -2.46 10.54 -3.39
C ALA A 57 -1.77 10.50 -4.76
N ALA A 58 -1.31 9.31 -5.19
CA ALA A 58 -0.69 9.11 -6.50
C ALA A 58 -1.70 8.82 -7.62
N HIS A 59 -2.86 8.23 -7.29
CA HIS A 59 -3.90 7.83 -8.23
C HIS A 59 -5.16 8.68 -8.06
N GLN A 60 -5.01 10.00 -8.20
CA GLN A 60 -6.17 10.88 -8.19
C GLN A 60 -7.06 10.55 -9.39
N PRO A 61 -8.38 10.34 -9.18
CA PRO A 61 -9.30 10.13 -10.29
C PRO A 61 -9.23 11.36 -11.20
N GLN A 62 -8.97 11.14 -12.47
CA GLN A 62 -9.07 12.20 -13.47
C GLN A 62 -10.56 12.58 -13.58
N ASP A 63 -10.86 13.88 -13.62
CA ASP A 63 -12.21 14.35 -13.95
C ASP A 63 -12.60 13.79 -15.33
N LEU A 64 -13.39 12.72 -15.32
CA LEU A 64 -13.99 12.16 -16.53
C LEU A 64 -15.09 13.13 -16.95
N ASN A 65 -14.81 13.91 -18.01
CA ASN A 65 -15.84 14.70 -18.66
C ASN A 65 -16.76 13.76 -19.46
N ASP A 66 -17.76 13.19 -18.79
CA ASP A 66 -18.74 12.25 -19.32
C ASP A 66 -19.91 12.96 -20.04
N ASP A 67 -19.62 14.08 -20.72
CA ASP A 67 -20.61 14.86 -21.45
C ASP A 67 -20.75 14.28 -22.87
N ILE A 68 -21.86 13.58 -23.12
CA ILE A 68 -22.23 13.05 -24.44
C ILE A 68 -23.02 14.15 -25.17
N PRO A 69 -22.49 14.77 -26.24
CA PRO A 69 -23.24 15.77 -26.99
C PRO A 69 -24.46 15.12 -27.67
N TYR A 70 -25.65 15.69 -27.43
CA TYR A 70 -26.95 15.27 -27.97
C TYR A 70 -27.16 15.74 -29.42
#